data_AF-A0A531JG37-F1
#
_entry.id   AF-A0A531JG37-F1
#
_cell.length_a   1.000
_cell.length_b   1.000
_cell.length_c   1.000
_cell.angle_alpha   90.00
_cell.angle_beta   90.00
_cell.angle_gamma   90.00
#
_symmetry.space_group_name_H-M   'P 1'
#
loop_
_entity.id
_entity.type
_entity.pdbx_description
1 polymer ?
#
loop_
_entity_poly.entity_id
_entity_poly.type
_entity_poly.pdbx_seq_one_letter_code
_entity_poly.pdbx_strand_id
1 'polypeptide(L)'
;AVIIAAVVAWLFGAAWYMGLSKPWLKAAKLDPAAMSKSPLPFVISFIAEIVMALVMSLIIAAMTGGEPSLVAGLVFGFVLWLGFVATTLSVNHRYQGFGWDLTIID
;
A
#
# COMPACT_ATOMS: atom_id res chain seq x y z
N ALA A 1 -15.89 3.75 10.40
CA ALA A 1 -15.35 3.37 9.08
C ALA A 1 -13.82 3.33 9.08
N VAL A 2 -13.13 4.41 9.43
CA VAL A 2 -11.65 4.53 9.36
C VAL A 2 -10.89 3.35 9.97
N ILE A 3 -11.12 3.02 11.25
CA ILE A 3 -10.38 1.93 11.91
C ILE A 3 -10.64 0.57 11.23
N ILE A 4 -11.89 0.31 10.82
CA ILE A 4 -12.26 -0.91 10.10
C ILE A 4 -11.53 -0.95 8.75
N ALA A 5 -11.49 0.16 8.01
CA ALA A 5 -10.79 0.25 6.74
C ALA A 5 -9.28 -0.01 6.90
N ALA A 6 -8.65 0.59 7.93
CA ALA A 6 -7.24 0.36 8.24
C ALA A 6 -6.96 -1.11 8.58
N VAL A 7 -7.81 -1.76 9.38
CA VAL A 7 -7.67 -3.20 9.68
C VAL A 7 -7.81 -4.05 8.43
N VAL A 8 -8.80 -3.77 7.57
CA VAL A 8 -9.00 -4.52 6.32
C VAL A 8 -7.81 -4.36 5.37
N ALA A 9 -7.32 -3.13 5.20
CA ALA A 9 -6.15 -2.86 4.35
C ALA A 9 -4.87 -3.51 4.91
N TRP A 10 -4.67 -3.44 6.23
CA TRP A 10 -3.53 -4.09 6.89
C TRP A 10 -3.56 -5.62 6.75
N LEU A 11 -4.73 -6.25 6.92
CA LEU A 11 -4.90 -7.69 6.68
C LEU A 11 -4.69 -8.05 5.21
N PHE A 12 -5.12 -7.20 4.29
CA PHE A 12 -4.85 -7.38 2.87
C PHE A 12 -3.34 -7.34 2.58
N GLY A 13 -2.61 -6.36 3.13
CA GLY A 13 -1.15 -6.30 3.03
C GLY A 13 -0.46 -7.51 3.62
N ALA A 14 -0.93 -8.02 4.77
CA ALA A 14 -0.42 -9.26 5.35
C ALA A 14 -0.64 -10.45 4.40
N ALA A 15 -1.83 -10.59 3.83
CA ALA A 15 -2.13 -11.65 2.86
C ALA A 15 -1.27 -11.53 1.59
N TRP A 16 -1.06 -10.31 1.10
CA TRP A 16 -0.22 -10.00 -0.05
C TRP A 16 1.22 -10.48 0.17
N TYR A 17 1.87 -10.05 1.25
CA TYR A 17 3.25 -10.44 1.54
C TYR A 17 3.38 -11.91 1.98
N MET A 18 2.37 -12.51 2.60
CA MET A 18 2.38 -13.96 2.84
C MET A 18 2.38 -14.74 1.53
N GLY A 19 1.54 -14.36 0.56
CA GLY A 19 1.42 -15.04 -0.73
C GLY A 19 2.59 -14.78 -1.69
N LEU A 20 3.12 -13.55 -1.72
CA LEU A 20 4.13 -13.10 -2.66
C LEU A 20 5.52 -12.90 -2.04
N SER A 21 5.75 -13.34 -0.80
CA SER A 21 7.04 -13.20 -0.09
C SER A 21 8.25 -13.63 -0.93
N LYS A 22 8.22 -14.84 -1.49
CA LYS A 22 9.35 -15.41 -2.26
C LYS A 22 9.67 -14.59 -3.53
N PRO A 23 8.72 -14.33 -4.44
CA PRO A 23 9.02 -13.51 -5.61
C PRO A 23 9.39 -12.06 -5.24
N TRP A 24 8.77 -11.48 -4.21
CA TRP A 24 9.13 -10.14 -3.73
C TRP A 24 10.57 -10.07 -3.23
N LEU A 25 11.01 -11.00 -2.39
CA LEU A 25 12.40 -11.05 -1.89
C LEU A 25 13.42 -11.18 -3.03
N LYS A 26 13.12 -12.01 -4.03
CA LYS A 26 13.96 -12.16 -5.21
C LYS A 26 14.03 -10.87 -6.03
N ALA A 27 12.89 -10.24 -6.30
CA ALA A 27 12.81 -9.01 -7.10
C ALA A 27 13.48 -7.83 -6.39
N ALA A 28 13.31 -7.74 -5.06
CA ALA A 28 13.95 -6.74 -4.20
C ALA A 28 15.44 -7.04 -3.91
N LYS A 29 15.96 -8.19 -4.38
CA LYS A 29 17.35 -8.66 -4.16
C LYS A 29 17.72 -8.73 -2.67
N LEU A 30 16.78 -9.13 -1.83
CA LEU A 30 16.96 -9.26 -0.39
C LEU A 30 17.30 -10.70 0.01
N ASP A 31 18.31 -10.85 0.86
CA ASP A 31 18.64 -12.13 1.48
C ASP A 31 17.79 -12.34 2.75
N PRO A 32 16.92 -13.36 2.79
CA PRO A 32 16.13 -13.67 3.98
C PRO A 32 16.97 -13.93 5.24
N ALA A 33 18.18 -14.46 5.10
CA ALA A 33 19.06 -14.76 6.23
C ALA A 33 19.60 -13.48 6.91
N ALA A 34 19.67 -12.37 6.16
CA ALA A 34 20.16 -11.09 6.64
C ALA A 34 19.05 -10.19 7.22
N MET A 35 17.77 -10.60 7.12
CA MET A 35 16.64 -9.76 7.56
C MET A 35 16.39 -9.85 9.08
N SER A 36 16.05 -8.70 9.66
CA SER A 36 15.59 -8.60 11.05
C SER A 36 14.21 -9.22 11.24
N LYS A 37 14.00 -9.91 12.38
CA LYS A 37 12.69 -10.44 12.81
C LYS A 37 11.90 -9.44 13.67
N SER A 38 12.20 -8.15 13.55
CA SER A 38 11.53 -7.11 14.33
C SER A 38 10.03 -7.05 13.99
N PRO A 39 9.13 -6.96 14.98
CA PRO A 39 7.71 -6.72 14.74
C PRO A 39 7.42 -5.25 14.36
N LEU A 40 8.41 -4.36 14.44
CA LEU A 40 8.22 -2.93 14.28
C LEU A 40 7.61 -2.52 12.92
N PRO A 41 7.98 -3.12 11.76
CA PRO A 41 7.35 -2.80 10.49
C PRO A 41 5.84 -3.08 10.45
N PHE A 42 5.36 -4.08 11.21
CA PHE A 42 3.93 -4.38 11.31
C PHE A 42 3.17 -3.27 12.06
N VAL A 43 3.78 -2.72 13.12
CA VAL A 43 3.21 -1.59 13.87
C VAL A 43 3.23 -0.31 13.03
N ILE A 44 4.35 -0.03 12.36
CA ILE A 44 4.50 1.15 11.50
C ILE A 44 3.48 1.10 10.36
N SER A 45 3.35 -0.05 9.67
CA SER A 45 2.37 -0.21 8.59
C SER A 45 0.94 -0.05 9.10
N PHE A 46 0.59 -0.61 10.26
CA PHE A 46 -0.77 -0.44 10.80
C PHE A 46 -1.09 1.03 11.13
N ILE A 47 -0.14 1.78 11.69
CA ILE A 47 -0.31 3.22 11.95
C ILE A 47 -0.44 3.98 10.62
N ALA A 48 0.37 3.63 9.62
CA ALA A 48 0.28 4.23 8.29
C ALA A 48 -1.10 3.97 7.64
N GLU A 49 -1.65 2.76 7.78
CA GLU A 49 -3.00 2.42 7.31
C GLU A 49 -4.10 3.25 7.98
N ILE A 50 -3.97 3.55 9.28
CA ILE A 50 -4.89 4.46 9.97
C ILE A 50 -4.81 5.87 9.37
N VAL A 51 -3.59 6.39 9.15
CA VAL A 51 -3.38 7.71 8.54
C VAL A 51 -3.94 7.74 7.12
N MET A 52 -3.68 6.74 6.30
CA MET A 52 -4.21 6.64 4.94
C MET A 52 -5.73 6.57 4.94
N ALA A 53 -6.34 5.78 5.81
CA ALA A 53 -7.79 5.69 5.94
C ALA A 53 -8.42 7.03 6.38
N LEU A 54 -7.77 7.79 7.26
CA LEU A 54 -8.21 9.14 7.64
C LEU A 54 -8.16 10.10 6.45
N VAL A 55 -7.02 10.14 5.74
CA VAL A 55 -6.85 11.01 4.57
C VAL A 55 -7.86 10.66 3.47
N MET A 56 -8.06 9.37 3.19
CA MET A 56 -9.08 8.91 2.25
C MET A 56 -10.48 9.35 2.66
N SER A 57 -10.83 9.27 3.95
CA SER A 57 -12.12 9.75 4.46
C SER A 57 -12.30 11.25 4.22
N LEU A 58 -11.26 12.06 4.42
CA LEU A 58 -11.30 13.51 4.18
C LEU A 58 -11.47 13.82 2.69
N ILE A 59 -10.73 13.14 1.81
CA ILE A 59 -10.80 13.34 0.37
C ILE A 59 -12.20 12.96 -0.14
N ILE A 60 -12.69 11.77 0.21
CA ILE A 60 -14.02 11.33 -0.23
C ILE A 60 -15.09 12.30 0.27
N ALA A 61 -15.05 12.71 1.55
CA ALA A 61 -16.02 13.67 2.09
C ALA A 61 -15.97 15.01 1.34
N ALA A 62 -14.77 15.56 1.09
CA ALA A 62 -14.62 16.82 0.36
C ALA A 62 -15.14 16.74 -1.09
N MET A 63 -14.88 15.61 -1.77
CA MET A 63 -15.24 15.44 -3.18
C MET A 63 -16.71 15.05 -3.41
N THR A 64 -17.38 14.51 -2.39
CA THR A 64 -18.77 14.05 -2.47
C THR A 64 -19.75 14.95 -1.72
N GLY A 65 -19.29 16.08 -1.17
CA GLY A 65 -20.14 16.95 -0.34
C GLY A 65 -20.58 16.30 0.97
N GLY A 66 -19.81 15.34 1.48
CA GLY A 66 -20.12 14.58 2.69
C GLY A 66 -20.96 13.32 2.48
N GLU A 67 -21.27 12.95 1.23
CA GLU A 67 -22.06 11.76 0.88
C GLU A 67 -21.18 10.65 0.26
N PRO A 68 -20.44 9.87 1.07
CA PRO A 68 -19.57 8.83 0.54
C PRO A 68 -20.37 7.72 -0.14
N SER A 69 -19.85 7.24 -1.28
CA SER A 69 -20.38 6.06 -1.97
C SER A 69 -19.25 5.06 -2.28
N LEU A 70 -19.62 3.81 -2.51
CA LEU A 70 -18.66 2.77 -2.91
C LEU A 70 -17.92 3.15 -4.21
N VAL A 71 -18.66 3.70 -5.18
CA VAL A 71 -18.09 4.14 -6.47
C VAL A 71 -17.08 5.25 -6.25
N ALA A 72 -17.40 6.25 -5.42
CA ALA A 72 -16.45 7.30 -5.07
C ALA A 72 -15.17 6.72 -4.42
N GLY A 73 -15.32 5.81 -3.47
CA GLY A 73 -14.19 5.14 -2.82
C GLY A 73 -13.27 4.41 -3.81
N LEU A 74 -13.85 3.64 -4.74
CA LEU A 74 -13.09 2.91 -5.76
C LEU A 74 -12.38 3.86 -6.74
N VAL A 75 -13.07 4.90 -7.23
CA VAL A 75 -12.51 5.86 -8.18
C VAL A 75 -11.38 6.66 -7.53
N PHE A 76 -11.61 7.24 -6.34
CA PHE A 76 -10.58 8.03 -5.67
C PHE A 76 -9.41 7.17 -5.21
N GLY A 77 -9.66 5.95 -4.70
CA GLY A 77 -8.60 5.00 -4.37
C GLY A 77 -7.71 4.69 -5.57
N PHE A 78 -8.31 4.36 -6.72
CA PHE A 78 -7.57 4.08 -7.95
C PHE A 78 -6.78 5.29 -8.46
N VAL A 79 -7.40 6.47 -8.54
CA VAL A 79 -6.75 7.68 -9.07
C VAL A 79 -5.59 8.13 -8.19
N LEU A 80 -5.77 8.10 -6.86
CA LEU A 80 -4.70 8.46 -5.92
C LEU A 80 -3.55 7.45 -5.96
N TRP A 81 -3.86 6.16 -6.01
CA TRP A 81 -2.85 5.11 -6.21
C TRP A 81 -2.09 5.31 -7.52
N LEU A 82 -2.81 5.51 -8.64
CA LEU A 82 -2.19 5.68 -9.95
C LEU A 82 -1.30 6.92 -10.00
N GLY A 83 -1.80 8.05 -9.49
CA GLY A 83 -1.13 9.34 -9.56
C GLY A 83 0.09 9.46 -8.64
N PHE A 84 0.03 8.87 -7.45
CA PHE A 84 1.08 9.03 -6.43
C PHE A 84 1.90 7.77 -6.16
N VAL A 85 1.30 6.58 -6.16
CA VAL A 85 1.99 5.34 -5.77
C VAL A 85 2.60 4.68 -6.99
N ALA A 86 1.80 4.35 -8.00
CA ALA A 86 2.26 3.63 -9.19
C ALA A 86 3.34 4.39 -9.95
N THR A 87 3.19 5.71 -10.12
CA THR A 87 4.19 6.59 -10.75
C THR A 87 5.49 6.63 -9.94
N THR A 88 5.39 6.81 -8.62
CA THR A 88 6.56 6.89 -7.72
C THR A 88 7.33 5.57 -7.70
N LEU A 89 6.66 4.43 -7.52
CA LEU A 89 7.30 3.11 -7.55
C LEU A 89 7.95 2.84 -8.90
N SER A 90 7.26 3.16 -10.00
CA SER A 90 7.80 2.98 -11.35
C SER A 90 9.11 3.73 -11.53
N VAL A 91 9.11 5.04 -11.23
CA VAL A 91 10.28 5.91 -11.37
C VAL A 91 11.43 5.46 -10.46
N ASN A 92 11.16 5.25 -9.16
CA ASN A 92 12.21 4.87 -8.21
C ASN A 92 12.84 3.52 -8.57
N HIS A 93 12.04 2.51 -8.91
CA HIS A 93 12.57 1.20 -9.29
C HIS A 93 13.39 1.26 -10.58
N ARG A 94 13.02 2.12 -11.54
CA ARG A 94 13.84 2.32 -12.75
C ARG A 94 15.21 2.90 -12.39
N TYR A 95 15.25 3.95 -11.58
CA TYR A 95 16.52 4.58 -11.18
C TYR A 95 17.38 3.69 -10.28
N GLN A 96 16.76 2.81 -9.49
CA GLN A 96 17.46 1.83 -8.65
C GLN A 96 17.92 0.59 -9.43
N GLY A 97 17.54 0.44 -10.71
CA GLY A 97 17.90 -0.72 -11.53
C GLY A 97 17.14 -2.01 -11.15
N PHE A 98 15.91 -1.87 -10.65
CA PHE A 98 14.98 -2.97 -10.43
C PHE A 98 14.09 -3.23 -11.66
N GLY A 99 13.63 -4.47 -11.80
CA GLY A 99 12.75 -4.89 -12.88
C GLY A 99 11.29 -4.47 -12.67
N TRP A 100 10.45 -4.66 -13.69
CA TRP A 100 8.99 -4.43 -13.56
C TRP A 100 8.30 -5.44 -12.66
N ASP A 101 8.92 -6.61 -12.46
CA ASP A 101 8.48 -7.62 -11.50
C ASP A 101 8.37 -7.06 -10.08
N LEU A 102 9.35 -6.24 -9.63
CA LEU A 102 9.25 -5.56 -8.33
C LEU A 102 8.11 -4.54 -8.33
N THR A 103 8.03 -3.65 -9.31
CA THR A 103 6.98 -2.61 -9.39
C THR A 103 5.54 -3.17 -9.36
N ILE A 104 5.32 -4.40 -9.82
CA ILE A 104 3.98 -5.03 -9.83
C ILE A 104 3.60 -5.61 -8.46
N ILE A 105 4.59 -6.05 -7.66
CA ILE A 105 4.36 -6.82 -6.43
C ILE A 105 4.79 -6.12 -5.15
N ASP A 106 5.41 -4.95 -5.27
CA ASP A 106 5.82 -4.09 -4.17
C ASP A 106 4.69 -3.15 -3.71
#